data_AF-A0A6P0M8X6-F1
#
_entry.id   AF-A0A6P0M8X6-F1
#
_cell.length_a   1.000
_cell.length_b   1.000
_cell.length_c   1.000
_cell.angle_alpha   90.00
_cell.angle_beta   90.00
_cell.angle_gamma   90.00
#
_symmetry.space_group_name_H-M   'P 1'
#
loop_
_entity.id
_entity.type
_entity.pdbx_description
1 polymer ?
#
loop_
_entity_poly.entity_id
_entity_poly.type
_entity_poly.pdbx_seq_one_letter_code
_entity_poly.pdbx_strand_id
1 'polypeptide(L)'
;MLTGQDPTSNVFFSGASFNSDGQNHVQVTDNGNGSLTLGFEDGNDFDYNDATVVVSDGSGSTPPLGTGPNQIQGIIELIDLTDVTGTVTGSLVVNSEAEFNNTVGWYVVDDFTGTVNGINVGDAGYAQAALSNQVDLSAGVSGGVLLAPFLISDGTAAEFLANNPSNADQEDSDLNAYFAYVGANPDGVDHVRLLGDNTFGFEDLFGGGDQDYNDVVVQVNLSVA
;
A
#
# COMPACT_ATOMS: atom_id res chain seq x y z
N MET A 1 -21.38 -18.91 -10.14
CA MET A 1 -20.94 -19.30 -11.49
C MET A 1 -20.56 -18.03 -12.21
N LEU A 2 -19.33 -17.56 -12.01
CA LEU A 2 -18.78 -16.41 -12.72
C LEU A 2 -18.17 -16.95 -14.01
N THR A 3 -18.87 -16.77 -15.12
CA THR A 3 -18.38 -17.12 -16.47
C THR A 3 -17.90 -15.84 -17.13
N GLY A 4 -16.58 -15.66 -17.10
CA GLY A 4 -15.87 -14.56 -17.72
C GLY A 4 -14.39 -14.89 -17.81
N GLN A 5 -14.04 -16.06 -18.34
CA GLN A 5 -12.68 -16.29 -18.83
C GLN A 5 -12.68 -15.99 -20.33
N ASP A 6 -11.83 -15.05 -20.71
CA ASP A 6 -11.34 -14.97 -22.09
C ASP A 6 -10.82 -16.37 -22.48
N PRO A 7 -11.23 -16.94 -23.62
CA PRO A 7 -10.80 -18.28 -24.05
C PRO A 7 -9.27 -18.43 -24.24
N THR A 8 -8.48 -17.36 -24.04
CA THR A 8 -7.02 -17.35 -24.13
C THR A 8 -6.28 -17.25 -22.79
N SER A 9 -6.98 -17.06 -21.67
CA SER A 9 -6.34 -16.96 -20.35
C SER A 9 -5.96 -18.34 -19.80
N ASN A 10 -4.68 -18.67 -19.84
CA ASN A 10 -4.14 -19.90 -19.25
C ASN A 10 -3.57 -19.61 -17.85
N VAL A 11 -3.84 -20.52 -16.91
CA VAL A 11 -3.17 -20.53 -15.60
C VAL A 11 -2.17 -21.67 -15.62
N PHE A 12 -0.90 -21.33 -15.39
CA PHE A 12 0.21 -22.26 -15.45
C PHE A 12 0.71 -22.60 -14.05
N PHE A 13 0.78 -23.89 -13.75
CA PHE A 13 1.29 -24.43 -12.51
C PHE A 13 2.69 -25.03 -12.71
N SER A 14 3.49 -25.04 -11.64
CA SER A 14 4.81 -25.67 -11.64
C SER A 14 4.79 -27.20 -11.66
N GLY A 15 3.62 -27.82 -11.46
CA GLY A 15 3.43 -29.25 -11.52
C GLY A 15 2.58 -29.67 -12.70
N ALA A 16 3.14 -30.50 -13.57
CA ALA A 16 2.54 -30.97 -14.82
C ALA A 16 1.15 -31.59 -14.65
N SER A 17 0.90 -32.29 -13.53
CA SER A 17 -0.40 -32.88 -13.24
C SER A 17 -1.52 -31.86 -12.99
N PHE A 18 -1.17 -30.59 -12.78
CA PHE A 18 -2.10 -29.50 -12.58
C PHE A 18 -2.37 -28.71 -13.85
N ASN A 19 -1.63 -28.98 -14.94
CA ASN A 19 -1.79 -28.32 -16.23
C ASN A 19 -2.58 -29.21 -17.20
N SER A 20 -3.47 -28.61 -17.98
CA SER A 20 -4.37 -29.33 -18.89
C SER A 20 -3.66 -30.05 -20.03
N ASP A 21 -2.45 -29.60 -20.38
CA ASP A 21 -1.59 -30.20 -21.39
C ASP A 21 -0.59 -31.21 -20.81
N GLY A 22 -0.54 -31.36 -19.49
CA GLY A 22 0.38 -32.26 -18.80
C GLY A 22 1.84 -31.79 -18.82
N GLN A 23 2.10 -30.50 -19.02
CA GLN A 23 3.46 -29.95 -19.13
C GLN A 23 3.84 -29.14 -17.89
N ASN A 24 5.14 -29.04 -17.58
CA ASN A 24 5.64 -28.10 -16.58
C ASN A 24 5.90 -26.76 -17.26
N HIS A 25 5.18 -25.72 -16.83
CA HIS A 25 5.33 -24.35 -17.34
C HIS A 25 6.19 -23.45 -16.46
N VAL A 26 6.69 -23.98 -15.33
CA VAL A 26 7.61 -23.25 -14.45
C VAL A 26 8.82 -24.13 -14.18
N GLN A 27 10.00 -23.60 -14.48
CA GLN A 27 11.28 -24.18 -14.12
C GLN A 27 11.88 -23.38 -12.96
N VAL A 28 12.28 -24.09 -11.89
CA VAL A 28 13.00 -23.48 -10.77
C VAL A 28 14.46 -23.90 -10.86
N THR A 29 15.35 -22.93 -11.00
CA THR A 29 16.80 -23.12 -11.02
C THR A 29 17.39 -22.58 -9.72
N ASP A 30 18.10 -23.43 -8.98
CA ASP A 30 18.93 -22.99 -7.84
C ASP A 30 20.25 -22.43 -8.38
N ASN A 31 20.46 -21.13 -8.17
CA ASN A 31 21.64 -20.40 -8.63
C ASN A 31 22.78 -20.45 -7.61
N GLY A 32 22.57 -21.06 -6.44
CA GLY A 32 23.46 -20.98 -5.29
C GLY A 32 23.39 -19.63 -4.57
N ASN A 33 24.11 -19.51 -3.44
CA ASN A 33 24.15 -18.32 -2.58
C ASN A 33 22.75 -17.80 -2.18
N GLY A 34 21.79 -18.72 -1.98
CA GLY A 34 20.42 -18.36 -1.61
C GLY A 34 19.58 -17.76 -2.74
N SER A 35 20.02 -17.83 -4.00
CA SER A 35 19.24 -17.33 -5.14
C SER A 35 18.57 -18.44 -5.93
N LEU A 36 17.32 -18.20 -6.35
CA LEU A 36 16.51 -19.05 -7.23
C LEU A 36 16.07 -18.23 -8.45
N THR A 37 16.07 -18.83 -9.63
CA THR A 37 15.36 -18.28 -10.80
C THR A 37 14.12 -19.12 -11.07
N LEU A 38 12.96 -18.48 -11.15
CA LEU A 38 11.73 -19.05 -11.68
C LEU A 38 11.63 -18.61 -13.14
N GLY A 39 11.79 -19.54 -14.07
CA GLY A 39 11.55 -19.35 -15.50
C GLY A 39 10.16 -19.87 -15.88
N PHE A 40 9.40 -19.08 -16.63
CA PHE A 40 8.05 -19.40 -17.08
C PHE A 40 8.05 -19.69 -18.59
N GLU A 41 7.20 -20.62 -19.00
CA GLU A 41 6.98 -21.04 -20.39
C GLU A 41 5.49 -20.93 -20.74
N ASP A 42 5.16 -20.15 -21.77
CA ASP A 42 3.80 -20.04 -22.31
C ASP A 42 3.55 -20.91 -23.57
N GLY A 43 4.62 -21.49 -24.11
CA GLY A 43 4.65 -22.22 -25.37
C GLY A 43 5.08 -23.68 -25.28
N ASN A 44 5.69 -24.17 -26.36
CA ASN A 44 6.16 -25.55 -26.52
C ASN A 44 7.64 -25.62 -26.94
N ASP A 45 8.41 -24.54 -26.75
CA ASP A 45 9.85 -24.57 -27.05
C ASP A 45 10.70 -24.93 -25.81
N PHE A 46 10.09 -24.85 -24.62
CA PHE A 46 10.64 -25.30 -23.34
C PHE A 46 11.93 -24.58 -22.96
N ASP A 47 12.05 -23.32 -23.33
CA ASP A 47 13.20 -22.51 -23.01
C ASP A 47 13.04 -21.74 -21.69
N TYR A 48 11.81 -21.65 -21.16
CA TYR A 48 11.45 -21.07 -19.86
C TYR A 48 11.92 -19.62 -19.69
N ASN A 49 11.98 -18.84 -20.77
CA ASN A 49 12.46 -17.46 -20.74
C ASN A 49 11.38 -16.40 -21.02
N ASP A 50 10.12 -16.81 -21.23
CA ASP A 50 9.00 -15.89 -21.52
C ASP A 50 8.76 -14.90 -20.36
N ALA A 51 8.94 -15.37 -19.13
CA ALA A 51 9.13 -14.53 -17.97
C ALA A 51 10.16 -15.15 -17.03
N THR A 52 10.97 -14.32 -16.38
CA THR A 52 11.94 -14.77 -15.39
C THR A 52 11.83 -13.94 -14.12
N VAL A 53 11.77 -14.62 -12.98
CA VAL A 53 11.79 -14.00 -11.66
C VAL A 53 13.00 -14.54 -10.91
N VAL A 54 13.91 -13.64 -10.53
CA VAL A 54 15.05 -13.99 -9.68
C VAL A 54 14.70 -13.65 -8.24
N VAL A 55 14.61 -14.67 -7.40
CA VAL A 55 14.48 -14.53 -5.96
C VAL A 55 15.87 -14.70 -5.35
N SER A 56 16.22 -13.84 -4.40
CA SER A 56 17.49 -13.96 -3.67
C SER A 56 17.22 -13.94 -2.17
N ASP A 57 18.03 -14.67 -1.42
CA ASP A 57 18.01 -14.66 0.04
C ASP A 57 18.21 -13.22 0.54
N GLY A 58 17.24 -12.75 1.32
CA GLY A 58 17.25 -11.43 1.94
C GLY A 58 18.11 -11.36 3.20
N SER A 59 18.83 -12.41 3.59
CA SER A 59 19.69 -12.39 4.79
C SER A 59 20.78 -11.31 4.78
N GLY A 60 21.12 -10.80 3.59
CA GLY A 60 22.02 -9.65 3.40
C GLY A 60 21.33 -8.29 3.24
N SER A 61 19.99 -8.24 3.13
CA SER A 61 19.24 -6.99 3.06
C SER A 61 18.75 -6.58 4.45
N THR A 62 18.84 -5.29 4.74
CA THR A 62 18.15 -4.70 5.89
C THR A 62 16.80 -4.18 5.39
N PRO A 63 15.67 -4.72 5.87
CA PRO A 63 14.36 -4.18 5.53
C PRO A 63 14.28 -2.70 5.88
N PRO A 64 13.50 -1.90 5.14
CA PRO A 64 13.22 -0.52 5.52
C PRO A 64 12.70 -0.44 6.95
N LEU A 65 13.12 0.61 7.67
CA LEU A 65 12.63 0.85 9.03
C LEU A 65 11.10 1.01 8.99
N GLY A 66 10.40 0.45 9.98
CA GLY A 66 8.94 0.55 10.03
C GLY A 66 8.18 -0.56 9.29
N THR A 67 8.89 -1.52 8.69
CA THR A 67 8.26 -2.68 8.05
C THR A 67 7.77 -3.73 9.04
N GLY A 68 8.33 -3.79 10.24
CA GLY A 68 7.85 -4.65 11.35
C GLY A 68 7.84 -6.17 11.05
N PRO A 69 7.74 -7.03 12.08
CA PRO A 69 7.51 -8.46 11.87
C PRO A 69 6.05 -8.78 11.47
N ASN A 70 5.15 -7.80 11.58
CA ASN A 70 3.72 -7.92 11.32
C ASN A 70 3.29 -7.47 9.92
N GLN A 71 4.22 -7.10 9.02
CA GLN A 71 3.95 -7.07 7.57
C GLN A 71 3.79 -8.50 7.04
N ILE A 72 2.76 -9.17 7.54
CA ILE A 72 2.11 -10.25 6.82
C ILE A 72 1.45 -9.56 5.64
N GLN A 73 1.87 -9.93 4.43
CA GLN A 73 1.29 -9.51 3.16
C GLN A 73 -0.24 -9.30 3.28
N GLY A 74 -0.69 -8.04 3.31
CA GLY A 74 -2.10 -7.66 3.20
C GLY A 74 -2.95 -7.64 4.48
N ILE A 75 -2.41 -7.32 5.67
CA ILE A 75 -3.28 -7.13 6.86
C ILE A 75 -3.61 -5.66 7.13
N ILE A 76 -2.64 -4.73 7.17
CA ILE A 76 -2.89 -3.28 7.35
C ILE A 76 -1.75 -2.45 6.73
N GLU A 77 -2.10 -1.40 5.98
CA GLU A 77 -1.21 -0.46 5.29
C GLU A 77 -0.60 0.57 6.27
N LEU A 78 0.23 0.12 7.22
CA LEU A 78 0.85 0.97 8.25
C LEU A 78 2.39 0.97 8.16
N ILE A 79 2.98 1.99 8.79
CA ILE A 79 4.38 2.00 9.21
C ILE A 79 4.43 1.71 10.71
N ASP A 80 5.12 0.64 11.09
CA ASP A 80 5.24 0.18 12.48
C ASP A 80 6.55 0.62 13.12
N LEU A 81 6.50 1.73 13.87
CA LEU A 81 7.65 2.23 14.63
C LEU A 81 7.60 1.83 16.11
N THR A 82 6.75 0.88 16.51
CA THR A 82 6.50 0.56 17.93
C THR A 82 7.75 0.05 18.66
N ASP A 83 8.60 -0.71 17.97
CA ASP A 83 9.88 -1.22 18.49
C ASP A 83 11.06 -0.27 18.23
N VAL A 84 10.82 0.91 17.64
CA VAL A 84 11.85 1.90 17.34
C VAL A 84 11.98 2.90 18.48
N THR A 85 13.21 3.16 18.92
CA THR A 85 13.51 4.18 19.92
C THR A 85 14.18 5.40 19.30
N GLY A 86 13.93 6.60 19.83
CA GLY A 86 14.54 7.84 19.36
C GLY A 86 13.67 8.59 18.36
N THR A 87 14.25 9.56 17.66
CA THR A 87 13.55 10.32 16.61
C THR A 87 13.77 9.64 15.27
N VAL A 88 12.70 9.43 14.52
CA VAL A 88 12.72 8.92 13.15
C VAL A 88 12.45 10.09 12.22
N THR A 89 13.30 10.28 11.21
CA THR A 89 13.08 11.22 10.12
C THR A 89 12.85 10.48 8.83
N GLY A 90 12.14 11.11 7.89
CA GLY A 90 11.79 10.52 6.61
C GLY A 90 11.96 11.47 5.43
N SER A 91 12.23 10.88 4.28
CA SER A 91 12.14 11.54 2.97
C SER A 91 11.19 10.77 2.06
N LEU A 92 10.41 11.51 1.27
CA LEU A 92 9.40 10.96 0.37
C LEU A 92 9.91 10.99 -1.07
N VAL A 93 9.71 9.90 -1.80
CA VAL A 93 9.76 9.91 -3.27
C VAL A 93 8.33 9.75 -3.75
N VAL A 94 7.83 10.76 -4.48
CA VAL A 94 6.44 10.84 -4.93
C VAL A 94 6.41 10.77 -6.45
N ASN A 95 5.58 9.86 -6.97
CA ASN A 95 5.13 9.84 -8.36
C ASN A 95 3.61 10.07 -8.35
N SER A 96 3.08 10.76 -9.36
CA SER A 96 1.65 10.99 -9.49
C SER A 96 1.26 11.04 -10.97
N GLU A 97 0.22 10.30 -11.31
CA GLU A 97 -0.41 10.29 -12.64
C GLU A 97 -1.81 10.94 -12.63
N ALA A 98 -2.21 11.51 -11.49
CA ALA A 98 -3.49 12.17 -11.24
C ALA A 98 -3.67 13.53 -11.93
N GLU A 99 -4.93 13.87 -12.26
CA GLU A 99 -5.33 15.23 -12.65
C GLU A 99 -5.53 16.15 -11.43
N PHE A 100 -5.87 15.60 -10.26
CA PHE A 100 -6.08 16.35 -9.02
C PHE A 100 -4.79 16.77 -8.32
N ASN A 101 -4.85 17.89 -7.59
CA ASN A 101 -3.72 18.34 -6.76
C ASN A 101 -3.79 17.70 -5.37
N ASN A 102 -3.41 16.44 -5.29
CA ASN A 102 -3.55 15.64 -4.07
C ASN A 102 -2.53 16.01 -2.98
N THR A 103 -2.95 15.88 -1.72
CA THR A 103 -2.07 15.92 -0.55
C THR A 103 -2.00 14.54 0.10
N VAL A 104 -0.81 13.96 0.19
CA VAL A 104 -0.56 12.71 0.93
C VAL A 104 0.17 13.00 2.23
N GLY A 105 -0.17 12.28 3.29
CA GLY A 105 0.52 12.38 4.58
C GLY A 105 0.32 11.17 5.47
N TRP A 106 0.84 11.27 6.69
CA TRP A 106 0.72 10.25 7.72
C TRP A 106 0.23 10.86 9.03
N TYR A 107 -0.45 10.06 9.84
CA TYR A 107 -0.92 10.42 11.18
C TYR A 107 -0.68 9.28 12.16
N VAL A 108 -0.58 9.61 13.45
CA VAL A 108 -0.42 8.61 14.50
C VAL A 108 -1.77 7.96 14.83
N VAL A 109 -1.78 6.63 14.94
CA VAL A 109 -2.89 5.85 15.50
C VAL A 109 -2.49 5.22 16.83
N ASP A 110 -3.46 5.05 17.72
CA ASP A 110 -3.29 4.51 19.07
C ASP A 110 -2.97 3.01 19.03
N ASP A 111 -3.52 2.28 18.05
CA ASP A 111 -3.37 0.84 17.87
C ASP A 111 -3.64 0.40 16.42
N PHE A 112 -3.50 -0.90 16.16
CA PHE A 112 -3.75 -1.52 14.85
C PHE A 112 -5.22 -1.46 14.39
N THR A 113 -6.16 -1.06 15.22
CA THR A 113 -7.57 -0.86 14.80
C THR A 113 -7.81 0.52 14.20
N GLY A 114 -6.79 1.38 14.21
CA GLY A 114 -6.85 2.73 13.65
C GLY A 114 -7.40 3.79 14.59
N THR A 115 -7.67 3.46 15.84
CA THR A 115 -8.20 4.43 16.82
C THR A 115 -7.29 5.65 16.91
N VAL A 116 -7.87 6.87 16.92
CA VAL A 116 -7.13 8.12 17.07
C VAL A 116 -7.64 8.88 18.28
N ASN A 117 -6.80 9.07 19.30
CA ASN A 117 -7.18 9.74 20.54
C ASN A 117 -8.48 9.18 21.16
N GLY A 118 -8.66 7.86 21.09
CA GLY A 118 -9.85 7.15 21.57
C GLY A 118 -11.10 7.24 20.68
N ILE A 119 -11.02 7.82 19.48
CA ILE A 119 -12.09 7.82 18.47
C ILE A 119 -11.87 6.66 17.51
N ASN A 120 -12.85 5.76 17.40
CA ASN A 120 -12.72 4.59 16.53
C ASN A 120 -12.93 4.99 15.06
N VAL A 121 -12.35 4.20 14.15
CA VAL A 121 -12.62 4.29 12.71
C VAL A 121 -14.13 4.26 12.45
N GLY A 122 -14.61 5.21 11.63
CA GLY A 122 -16.02 5.35 11.25
C GLY A 122 -16.89 6.11 12.25
N ASP A 123 -16.39 6.42 13.46
CA ASP A 123 -17.09 7.31 14.38
C ASP A 123 -17.03 8.77 13.90
N ALA A 124 -18.07 9.54 14.24
CA ALA A 124 -18.14 10.95 13.89
C ALA A 124 -16.92 11.73 14.44
N GLY A 125 -16.26 12.48 13.56
CA GLY A 125 -15.06 13.25 13.91
C GLY A 125 -13.74 12.49 13.74
N TYR A 126 -13.77 11.23 13.30
CA TYR A 126 -12.55 10.46 13.02
C TYR A 126 -11.60 11.18 12.05
N ALA A 127 -12.10 11.60 10.88
CA ALA A 127 -11.27 12.26 9.87
C ALA A 127 -10.62 13.55 10.39
N GLN A 128 -11.39 14.36 11.13
CA GLN A 128 -10.86 15.55 11.80
C GLN A 128 -9.76 15.20 12.80
N ALA A 129 -9.95 14.16 13.62
CA ALA A 129 -8.97 13.72 14.61
C ALA A 129 -7.70 13.19 13.95
N ALA A 130 -7.82 12.38 12.90
CA ALA A 130 -6.71 11.83 12.12
C ALA A 130 -5.87 12.97 11.50
N LEU A 131 -6.49 13.88 10.76
CA LEU A 131 -5.77 14.97 10.09
C LEU A 131 -5.20 16.02 11.07
N SER A 132 -5.83 16.19 12.24
CA SER A 132 -5.25 17.01 13.32
C SER A 132 -4.07 16.33 14.00
N ASN A 133 -3.95 15.00 13.89
CA ASN A 133 -2.86 14.19 14.44
C ASN A 133 -1.82 13.79 13.37
N GLN A 134 -1.80 14.49 12.24
CA GLN A 134 -0.81 14.30 11.18
C GLN A 134 0.62 14.60 11.67
N VAL A 135 1.60 13.95 11.05
CA VAL A 135 3.02 14.13 11.37
C VAL A 135 3.78 14.71 10.19
N ASP A 136 4.82 15.49 10.51
CA ASP A 136 5.83 15.91 9.54
C ASP A 136 7.05 14.98 9.68
N LEU A 137 7.13 13.99 8.78
CA LEU A 137 8.25 13.04 8.76
C LEU A 137 9.59 13.73 8.51
N SER A 138 9.63 14.88 7.83
CA SER A 138 10.86 15.61 7.57
C SER A 138 11.37 16.35 8.81
N ALA A 139 10.45 16.84 9.65
CA ALA A 139 10.77 17.42 10.96
C ALA A 139 11.10 16.36 12.02
N GLY A 140 10.62 15.13 11.80
CA GLY A 140 10.87 13.97 12.64
C GLY A 140 9.69 13.62 13.54
N VAL A 141 9.52 12.32 13.74
CA VAL A 141 8.50 11.71 14.59
C VAL A 141 9.17 10.88 15.68
N SER A 142 8.53 10.74 16.84
CA SER A 142 9.04 9.82 17.86
C SER A 142 8.85 8.38 17.41
N GLY A 143 9.84 7.52 17.66
CA GLY A 143 9.62 6.07 17.67
C GLY A 143 8.64 5.66 18.78
N GLY A 144 8.17 4.42 18.75
CA GLY A 144 7.15 3.90 19.66
C GLY A 144 5.71 4.13 19.18
N VAL A 145 5.51 4.47 17.90
CA VAL A 145 4.19 4.83 17.33
C VAL A 145 3.83 3.98 16.11
N LEU A 146 2.55 3.98 15.76
CA LEU A 146 2.05 3.48 14.49
C LEU A 146 1.67 4.67 13.61
N LEU A 147 2.05 4.64 12.33
CA LEU A 147 1.65 5.67 11.37
C LEU A 147 0.75 5.08 10.30
N ALA A 148 -0.40 5.71 10.10
CA ALA A 148 -1.34 5.41 9.03
C ALA A 148 -1.26 6.48 7.93
N PRO A 149 -1.29 6.10 6.65
CA PRO A 149 -1.33 7.04 5.54
C PRO A 149 -2.72 7.63 5.33
N PHE A 150 -2.77 8.79 4.68
CA PHE A 150 -3.97 9.38 4.11
C PHE A 150 -3.66 10.08 2.79
N LEU A 151 -4.68 10.22 1.94
CA LEU A 151 -4.72 11.11 0.79
C LEU A 151 -5.89 12.09 0.95
N ILE A 152 -5.69 13.35 0.59
CA ILE A 152 -6.75 14.35 0.39
C ILE A 152 -6.78 14.68 -1.09
N SER A 153 -7.92 14.45 -1.71
CA SER A 153 -8.13 14.75 -3.13
C SER A 153 -8.27 16.26 -3.34
N ASP A 154 -7.66 16.76 -4.42
CA ASP A 154 -7.66 18.16 -4.89
C ASP A 154 -7.65 19.25 -3.78
N GLY A 155 -6.77 19.08 -2.79
CA GLY A 155 -6.69 20.04 -1.70
C GLY A 155 -5.72 19.65 -0.58
N THR A 156 -5.64 20.53 0.40
CA THR A 156 -4.76 20.40 1.57
C THR A 156 -5.52 19.98 2.83
N ALA A 157 -4.79 19.51 3.85
CA ALA A 157 -5.38 19.22 5.16
C ALA A 157 -6.06 20.43 5.80
N ALA A 158 -5.52 21.64 5.58
CA ALA A 158 -6.13 22.86 6.11
C ALA A 158 -7.47 23.18 5.43
N GLU A 159 -7.56 23.01 4.11
CA GLU A 159 -8.81 23.19 3.35
C GLU A 159 -9.84 22.13 3.70
N PHE A 160 -9.42 20.88 3.81
CA PHE A 160 -10.29 19.79 4.23
C PHE A 160 -10.88 20.06 5.63
N LEU A 161 -10.06 20.41 6.61
CA LEU A 161 -10.53 20.71 7.98
C LEU A 161 -11.46 21.92 8.04
N ALA A 162 -11.37 22.85 7.08
CA ALA A 162 -12.25 24.01 7.00
C ALA A 162 -13.59 23.71 6.31
N ASN A 163 -13.57 22.91 5.25
CA ASN A 163 -14.69 22.78 4.32
C ASN A 163 -15.39 21.42 4.36
N ASN A 164 -14.69 20.34 4.70
CA ASN A 164 -15.23 18.97 4.80
C ASN A 164 -14.71 18.20 6.05
N PRO A 165 -14.71 18.79 7.27
CA PRO A 165 -14.10 18.15 8.45
C PRO A 165 -14.78 16.83 8.88
N SER A 166 -16.03 16.61 8.47
CA SER A 166 -16.75 15.37 8.77
C SER A 166 -16.43 14.23 7.80
N ASN A 167 -15.71 14.50 6.71
CA ASN A 167 -15.56 13.58 5.58
C ASN A 167 -16.92 13.02 5.13
N ALA A 168 -17.92 13.90 5.01
CA ALA A 168 -19.26 13.43 4.68
C ALA A 168 -19.30 13.03 3.20
N ASP A 169 -20.06 11.97 2.90
CA ASP A 169 -20.34 11.48 1.55
C ASP A 169 -20.70 12.63 0.60
N GLN A 170 -19.79 12.90 -0.33
CA GLN A 170 -19.95 13.87 -1.40
C GLN A 170 -19.33 13.28 -2.67
N GLU A 171 -20.08 12.39 -3.34
CA GLU A 171 -19.77 11.89 -4.69
C GLU A 171 -19.41 13.03 -5.67
N ASP A 172 -20.03 14.20 -5.50
CA ASP A 172 -19.79 15.40 -6.33
C ASP A 172 -18.68 16.34 -5.79
N SER A 173 -17.97 15.97 -4.73
CA SER A 173 -16.87 16.78 -4.17
C SER A 173 -15.52 16.26 -4.62
N ASP A 174 -14.69 17.18 -5.11
CA ASP A 174 -13.28 16.91 -5.40
C ASP A 174 -12.42 16.93 -4.12
N LEU A 175 -12.97 17.35 -2.98
CA LEU A 175 -12.28 17.46 -1.68
C LEU A 175 -12.76 16.39 -0.68
N ASN A 176 -12.16 15.21 -0.75
CA ASN A 176 -12.38 14.07 0.14
C ASN A 176 -11.06 13.65 0.80
N ALA A 177 -11.14 13.00 1.96
CA ALA A 177 -10.00 12.36 2.58
C ALA A 177 -10.19 10.84 2.53
N TYR A 178 -9.16 10.14 2.04
CA TYR A 178 -9.12 8.69 2.01
C TYR A 178 -7.99 8.17 2.91
N PHE A 179 -8.30 7.12 3.65
CA PHE A 179 -7.48 6.52 4.68
C PHE A 179 -7.28 5.02 4.37
N ALA A 180 -6.21 4.43 4.92
CA ALA A 180 -6.01 2.97 4.89
C ALA A 180 -7.14 2.18 5.57
N TYR A 181 -7.90 2.82 6.46
CA TYR A 181 -9.04 2.20 7.12
C TYR A 181 -10.32 2.49 6.35
N VAL A 182 -10.82 1.51 5.58
CA VAL A 182 -12.01 1.61 4.73
C VAL A 182 -13.23 2.22 5.44
N GLY A 183 -13.42 1.92 6.72
CA GLY A 183 -14.54 2.46 7.52
C GLY A 183 -14.48 3.98 7.76
N ALA A 184 -13.36 4.64 7.46
CA ALA A 184 -13.20 6.10 7.51
C ALA A 184 -13.38 6.77 6.14
N ASN A 185 -13.48 5.99 5.06
CA ASN A 185 -13.64 6.49 3.70
C ASN A 185 -15.13 6.71 3.40
N PRO A 186 -15.50 7.86 2.81
CA PRO A 186 -16.89 8.27 2.67
C PRO A 186 -17.71 7.36 1.73
N ASP A 187 -17.04 6.70 0.79
CA ASP A 187 -17.60 5.74 -0.17
C ASP A 187 -17.47 4.27 0.27
N GLY A 188 -16.76 4.00 1.36
CA GLY A 188 -16.46 2.64 1.80
C GLY A 188 -15.57 1.85 0.84
N VAL A 189 -14.79 2.52 0.00
CA VAL A 189 -13.80 1.91 -0.89
C VAL A 189 -12.42 1.92 -0.23
N ASP A 190 -11.57 0.97 -0.63
CA ASP A 190 -10.17 0.92 -0.23
C ASP A 190 -9.30 1.67 -1.24
N HIS A 191 -8.82 2.85 -0.85
CA HIS A 191 -8.03 3.76 -1.68
C HIS A 191 -6.54 3.65 -1.46
N VAL A 192 -6.05 2.79 -0.55
CA VAL A 192 -4.63 2.74 -0.21
C VAL A 192 -4.11 1.31 -0.32
N ARG A 193 -2.97 1.15 -0.99
CA ARG A 193 -2.26 -0.13 -1.07
C ARG A 193 -0.84 0.02 -0.56
N LEU A 194 -0.42 -0.85 0.34
CA LEU A 194 0.99 -1.05 0.63
C LEU A 194 1.59 -1.97 -0.43
N LEU A 195 2.40 -1.38 -1.31
CA LEU A 195 3.08 -2.05 -2.43
C LEU A 195 4.39 -2.74 -2.00
N GLY A 196 4.81 -2.54 -0.74
CA GLY A 196 6.04 -3.10 -0.15
C GLY A 196 7.11 -2.03 0.09
N ASP A 197 8.05 -2.32 1.00
CA ASP A 197 9.18 -1.42 1.32
C ASP A 197 8.76 0.02 1.65
N ASN A 198 7.68 0.17 2.43
CA ASN A 198 7.02 1.45 2.74
C ASN A 198 6.65 2.28 1.50
N THR A 199 6.30 1.61 0.41
CA THR A 199 5.75 2.20 -0.81
C THR A 199 4.23 2.07 -0.77
N PHE A 200 3.53 3.19 -0.86
CA PHE A 200 2.08 3.27 -0.80
C PHE A 200 1.54 3.75 -2.14
N GLY A 201 0.61 3.02 -2.74
CA GLY A 201 -0.19 3.45 -3.88
C GLY A 201 -1.54 3.96 -3.41
N PHE A 202 -2.10 4.94 -4.13
CA PHE A 202 -3.35 5.61 -3.78
C PHE A 202 -4.25 5.77 -5.00
N GLU A 203 -5.56 5.73 -4.77
CA GLU A 203 -6.63 6.18 -5.69
C GLU A 203 -7.21 7.50 -5.17
N ASP A 204 -7.40 8.50 -6.02
CA ASP A 204 -7.88 9.84 -5.64
C ASP A 204 -9.36 10.13 -5.96
N LEU A 205 -9.98 9.30 -6.80
CA LEU A 205 -11.37 9.47 -7.22
C LEU A 205 -12.33 8.73 -6.29
N PHE A 206 -13.42 9.40 -5.92
CA PHE A 206 -14.52 8.79 -5.17
C PHE A 206 -15.02 7.52 -5.89
N GLY A 207 -15.21 6.43 -5.16
CA GLY A 207 -15.54 5.12 -5.73
C GLY A 207 -14.32 4.31 -6.22
N GLY A 208 -13.11 4.87 -6.11
CA GLY A 208 -11.83 4.18 -6.35
C GLY A 208 -11.41 4.08 -7.81
N GLY A 209 -11.84 5.00 -8.67
CA GLY A 209 -11.28 5.14 -10.02
C GLY A 209 -11.23 3.86 -10.85
N ASP A 210 -10.07 3.57 -11.43
CA ASP A 210 -9.79 2.35 -12.19
C ASP A 210 -9.02 1.28 -11.38
N GLN A 211 -8.68 1.58 -10.12
CA GLN A 211 -8.15 0.66 -9.12
C GLN A 211 -6.74 0.11 -9.45
N ASP A 212 -5.93 0.90 -10.15
CA ASP A 212 -4.53 0.57 -10.39
C ASP A 212 -3.55 1.13 -9.32
N TYR A 213 -4.06 2.01 -8.46
CA TYR A 213 -3.40 2.67 -7.32
C TYR A 213 -2.17 3.50 -7.71
N ASN A 214 -2.16 4.06 -8.92
CA ASN A 214 -1.05 4.85 -9.44
C ASN A 214 -1.31 6.36 -9.47
N ASP A 215 -2.52 6.82 -9.12
CA ASP A 215 -2.86 8.27 -9.05
C ASP A 215 -1.83 9.02 -8.22
N VAL A 216 -1.45 8.44 -7.07
CA VAL A 216 -0.25 8.81 -6.33
C VAL A 216 0.47 7.56 -5.84
N VAL A 217 1.79 7.50 -6.03
CA VAL A 217 2.66 6.49 -5.41
C VAL A 217 3.72 7.18 -4.58
N VAL A 218 3.80 6.84 -3.29
CA VAL A 218 4.78 7.43 -2.35
C VAL A 218 5.63 6.35 -1.71
N GLN A 219 6.94 6.42 -1.92
CA GLN A 219 7.91 5.66 -1.15
C GLN A 219 8.44 6.47 0.03
N VAL A 220 8.32 5.91 1.23
CA VAL A 220 8.78 6.52 2.49
C VAL A 220 10.12 5.92 2.92
N ASN A 221 11.18 6.71 2.81
CA ASN A 221 12.51 6.32 3.27
C ASN A 221 12.74 6.85 4.69
N LEU A 222 12.87 5.96 5.67
CA LEU A 222 12.98 6.31 7.09
C LEU A 222 14.37 6.01 7.66
N SER A 223 14.81 6.85 8.59
CA SER A 223 16.05 6.67 9.34
C SER A 223 15.90 7.14 10.79
N VAL A 224 16.59 6.47 11.72
CA VAL A 224 16.74 6.99 13.08
C VAL A 224 17.80 8.09 13.07
N ALA A 225 17.45 9.26 13.62
CA ALA A 225 18.33 10.42 13.74
C ALA A 225 19.37 10.28 14.87
#